data_AF-A0A2M7FNM4-F1
#
_entry.id   AF-A0A2M7FNM4-F1
#
_cell.length_a   1.000
_cell.length_b   1.000
_cell.length_c   1.000
_cell.angle_alpha   90.00
_cell.angle_beta   90.00
_cell.angle_gamma   90.00
#
_symmetry.space_group_name_H-M   'P 1'
#
loop_
_entity.id
_entity.type
_entity.pdbx_description
1 polymer ?
#
loop_
_entity_poly.entity_id
_entity_poly.type
_entity_poly.pdbx_seq_one_letter_code
_entity_poly.pdbx_strand_id
1 'polypeptide(L)'
;MIININKFGTTLISRPAGKEAHLAFQSSLNNLGETEVLEVDFDGVITLSPSWADEFVTPLLEKYKKQLKLVNISNASVVETLKTLKILPE
;
A
#
# COMPACT_ATOMS: atom_id res chain seq x y z
N MET A 1 -7.40 -9.95 5.76
CA MET A 1 -7.31 -9.84 4.28
C MET A 1 -5.89 -9.43 3.89
N ILE A 2 -5.38 -9.89 2.73
CA ILE A 2 -4.05 -9.50 2.23
C ILE A 2 -4.19 -8.81 0.86
N ILE A 3 -3.59 -7.63 0.72
CA ILE A 3 -3.45 -6.90 -0.55
C ILE A 3 -2.04 -7.15 -1.07
N ASN A 4 -1.95 -7.87 -2.20
CA ASN A 4 -0.66 -8.10 -2.87
C ASN A 4 -0.40 -6.94 -3.83
N ILE A 5 0.53 -6.04 -3.47
CA ILE A 5 0.83 -4.84 -4.26
C ILE A 5 1.36 -5.19 -5.66
N ASN A 6 2.07 -6.30 -5.80
CA ASN A 6 2.56 -6.79 -7.09
C ASN A 6 1.46 -7.08 -8.12
N LYS A 7 0.20 -7.24 -7.71
CA LYS A 7 -0.94 -7.44 -8.62
C LYS A 7 -1.31 -6.19 -9.42
N PHE A 8 -0.87 -5.02 -8.96
CA PHE A 8 -0.99 -3.76 -9.72
C PHE A 8 0.22 -3.51 -10.64
N GLY A 9 1.25 -4.36 -10.55
CA GLY A 9 2.51 -4.23 -11.27
C GLY A 9 3.70 -4.29 -10.31
N THR A 10 4.90 -4.45 -10.87
CA THR A 10 6.16 -4.52 -10.10
C THR A 10 6.92 -3.19 -10.10
N THR A 11 6.60 -2.27 -11.02
CA THR A 11 7.13 -0.91 -11.10
C THR A 11 5.98 0.10 -10.96
N LEU A 12 5.85 0.67 -9.77
CA LEU A 12 4.70 1.47 -9.33
C LEU A 12 5.12 2.92 -9.10
N ILE A 13 5.09 3.71 -10.18
CA ILE A 13 5.66 5.08 -10.19
C ILE A 13 4.66 6.18 -10.57
N SER A 14 3.52 5.82 -11.14
CA SER A 14 2.55 6.75 -11.71
C SER A 14 1.46 7.13 -10.70
N ARG A 15 1.35 8.43 -10.36
CA ARG A 15 0.29 8.93 -9.45
C ARG A 15 -1.13 8.59 -9.97
N PRO A 16 -1.49 8.87 -11.25
CA PRO A 16 -2.79 8.45 -11.78
C PRO A 16 -3.07 6.96 -11.62
N ALA A 17 -2.08 6.10 -11.88
CA ALA A 17 -2.25 4.65 -11.74
C ALA A 17 -2.47 4.23 -10.27
N GLY A 18 -1.82 4.89 -9.31
CA GLY A 18 -2.03 4.64 -7.89
C GLY A 18 -3.47 4.97 -7.47
N LYS A 19 -3.98 6.12 -7.94
CA LYS A 19 -5.36 6.54 -7.68
C LYS A 19 -6.38 5.58 -8.30
N GLU A 20 -6.17 5.16 -9.54
CA GLU A 20 -7.03 4.19 -10.23
C GLU A 20 -7.04 2.84 -9.50
N ALA A 21 -5.86 2.34 -9.10
CA ALA A 21 -5.75 1.12 -8.33
C ALA A 21 -6.53 1.21 -7.01
N HIS A 22 -6.42 2.34 -6.29
CA HIS A 22 -7.12 2.54 -5.02
C HIS A 22 -8.64 2.51 -5.22
N LEU A 23 -9.14 3.25 -6.21
CA LEU A 23 -10.57 3.31 -6.53
C LEU A 23 -11.13 1.94 -6.94
N ALA A 24 -10.42 1.20 -7.80
CA ALA A 24 -10.83 -0.14 -8.21
C ALA A 24 -10.88 -1.12 -7.02
N PHE A 25 -9.95 -0.98 -6.08
CA PHE A 25 -9.81 -1.89 -4.94
C PHE A 25 -10.83 -1.63 -3.81
N GLN A 26 -11.49 -0.47 -3.76
CA GLN A 26 -12.48 -0.13 -2.73
C GLN A 26 -13.58 -1.20 -2.59
N SER A 27 -14.04 -1.77 -3.71
CA SER A 27 -15.06 -2.83 -3.70
C SER A 27 -14.64 -4.07 -2.89
N SER A 28 -13.35 -4.40 -2.89
CA SER A 28 -12.80 -5.54 -2.16
C SER A 28 -12.66 -5.29 -0.66
N LEU A 29 -12.73 -4.02 -0.24
CA LEU A 29 -12.58 -3.57 1.15
C LEU A 29 -13.91 -3.42 1.89
N ASN A 30 -15.05 -3.47 1.18
CA ASN A 30 -16.38 -3.23 1.76
C ASN A 30 -16.82 -4.29 2.78
N ASN A 31 -16.22 -5.49 2.75
CA ASN A 31 -16.57 -6.60 3.62
C ASN A 31 -15.52 -6.87 4.71
N LEU A 32 -14.57 -5.94 4.93
CA LEU A 32 -13.59 -6.11 6.00
C LEU A 32 -14.32 -6.06 7.34
N GLY A 33 -14.23 -7.16 8.10
CA GLY A 33 -14.83 -7.20 9.44
C GLY A 33 -14.17 -6.17 10.37
N GLU A 34 -14.90 -5.68 11.37
CA GLU A 34 -14.41 -4.65 12.31
C GLU A 34 -13.15 -5.04 13.08
N THR A 35 -12.85 -6.34 13.17
CA THR A 35 -11.68 -6.91 13.86
C THR A 35 -10.67 -7.51 12.89
N GLU A 36 -10.92 -7.45 11.59
CA GLU A 36 -10.06 -8.08 10.60
C GLU A 36 -8.81 -7.22 10.33
N VAL A 37 -7.64 -7.85 10.39
CA VAL A 37 -6.38 -7.18 10.04
C VAL A 37 -6.23 -7.17 8.51
N LEU A 38 -5.96 -5.98 7.97
CA LEU A 38 -5.58 -5.76 6.59
C LEU A 38 -4.05 -5.78 6.47
N GLU A 39 -3.51 -6.71 5.71
CA GLU A 39 -2.09 -6.74 5.41
C GLU A 39 -1.84 -6.18 4.01
N VAL A 40 -0.92 -5.23 3.89
CA VAL A 40 -0.43 -4.70 2.63
C VAL A 40 0.93 -5.33 2.38
N ASP A 41 0.97 -6.23 1.40
CA ASP A 41 2.11 -7.06 1.07
C ASP A 41 2.87 -6.50 -0.12
N PHE A 42 4.14 -6.17 0.10
CA PHE A 42 5.05 -5.62 -0.90
C PHE A 42 5.95 -6.66 -1.57
N ASP A 43 5.71 -7.97 -1.34
CA ASP A 43 6.45 -9.02 -2.04
C ASP A 43 6.35 -8.87 -3.57
N GLY A 44 7.45 -9.09 -4.27
CA GLY A 44 7.54 -8.93 -5.72
C GLY A 44 7.53 -7.49 -6.25
N VAL A 45 7.41 -6.47 -5.39
CA VAL A 45 7.58 -5.06 -5.82
C VAL A 45 9.07 -4.80 -6.08
N ILE A 46 9.39 -4.22 -7.23
CA ILE A 46 10.75 -3.85 -7.63
C ILE A 46 10.99 -2.36 -7.36
N THR A 47 10.08 -1.52 -7.84
CA THR A 47 10.15 -0.05 -7.66
C THR A 47 8.81 0.47 -7.17
N LEU A 48 8.85 1.31 -6.15
CA LEU A 48 7.72 2.05 -5.62
C LEU A 48 8.11 3.53 -5.54
N SER A 49 7.28 4.43 -6.04
CA SER A 49 7.47 5.87 -5.84
C SER A 49 6.58 6.39 -4.70
N PRO A 50 6.99 7.49 -4.03
CA PRO A 50 6.12 8.20 -3.09
C PRO A 50 4.81 8.65 -3.72
N SER A 51 4.83 9.08 -4.98
CA SER A 51 3.63 9.58 -5.67
C SER A 51 2.58 8.50 -5.93
N TRP A 52 2.98 7.24 -6.12
CA TRP A 52 2.04 6.12 -6.26
C TRP A 52 1.56 5.65 -4.89
N ALA A 53 2.49 5.47 -3.95
CA ALA A 53 2.18 5.00 -2.60
C ALA A 53 1.27 5.97 -1.83
N ASP A 54 1.41 7.28 -2.07
CA ASP A 54 0.56 8.28 -1.44
C ASP A 54 -0.91 8.19 -1.88
N GLU A 55 -1.19 7.75 -3.11
CA GLU A 55 -2.56 7.57 -3.59
C GLU A 55 -3.19 6.25 -3.15
N PHE A 56 -2.39 5.22 -2.92
CA PHE A 56 -2.90 3.88 -2.60
C PHE A 56 -2.77 3.53 -1.13
N VAL A 57 -1.57 3.67 -0.55
CA VAL A 57 -1.23 3.19 0.80
C VAL A 57 -1.65 4.20 1.87
N THR A 58 -1.39 5.49 1.68
CA THR A 58 -1.74 6.53 2.67
C THR A 58 -3.23 6.51 3.04
N PRO A 59 -4.20 6.48 2.09
CA PRO A 59 -5.62 6.49 2.44
C PRO A 59 -6.05 5.21 3.16
N LEU A 60 -5.40 4.08 2.89
CA LEU A 60 -5.66 2.82 3.61
C LEU A 60 -5.15 2.90 5.05
N LEU A 61 -3.97 3.47 5.28
CA LEU A 61 -3.43 3.68 6.61
C LEU A 61 -4.30 4.64 7.43
N GLU A 62 -4.79 5.72 6.82
CA GLU A 62 -5.68 6.67 7.48
C GLU A 62 -7.03 6.02 7.88
N LYS A 63 -7.58 5.17 7.00
CA LYS A 63 -8.86 4.49 7.22
C LYS A 63 -8.77 3.37 8.26
N TYR A 64 -7.79 2.49 8.15
CA TYR A 64 -7.69 1.26 8.96
C TYR A 64 -6.75 1.38 10.16
N LYS A 65 -5.86 2.38 10.17
CA LYS A 65 -4.96 2.72 11.29
C LYS A 65 -4.27 1.49 11.86
N LYS A 66 -4.61 1.11 13.11
CA LYS A 66 -4.02 -0.01 13.85
C LYS A 66 -4.37 -1.39 13.26
N GLN A 67 -5.39 -1.48 12.42
CA GLN A 67 -5.81 -2.72 11.77
C GLN A 67 -5.07 -2.97 10.46
N LEU A 68 -4.20 -2.04 10.02
CA LEU A 68 -3.38 -2.22 8.83
C LEU A 68 -1.94 -2.56 9.22
N LYS A 69 -1.39 -3.61 8.59
CA LYS A 69 0.02 -4.00 8.71
C LYS A 69 0.70 -3.96 7.36
N LEU A 70 1.93 -3.45 7.34
CA LEU A 70 2.80 -3.50 6.17
C LEU A 70 3.71 -4.72 6.32
N VAL A 71 3.74 -5.60 5.31
CA VAL A 71 4.53 -6.84 5.33
C VAL A 71 5.42 -6.93 4.09
N ASN A 72 6.51 -7.70 4.17
CA ASN A 72 7.52 -7.87 3.11
C ASN A 72 8.13 -6.55 2.61
N ILE A 73 8.33 -5.59 3.51
CA ILE A 73 8.89 -4.26 3.23
C ILE A 73 10.42 -4.23 3.06
N SER A 74 11.10 -5.36 2.83
CA SER A 74 12.58 -5.42 2.80
C SER A 74 13.21 -4.80 1.55
N ASN A 75 12.43 -4.49 0.52
CA ASN A 75 12.93 -3.81 -0.69
C ASN A 75 13.31 -2.35 -0.36
N ALA A 76 14.53 -1.93 -0.72
CA ALA A 76 15.02 -0.58 -0.46
C ALA A 76 14.15 0.56 -1.05
N SER A 77 13.61 0.38 -2.26
CA SER A 77 12.68 1.33 -2.88
C SER A 77 11.37 1.45 -2.08
N VAL A 78 10.90 0.35 -1.49
CA VAL A 78 9.72 0.34 -0.63
C VAL A 78 10.02 1.05 0.68
N VAL A 79 11.11 0.69 1.37
CA VAL A 79 11.52 1.33 2.64
C VAL A 79 11.67 2.83 2.47
N GLU A 80 12.42 3.27 1.47
CA GLU A 80 12.70 4.70 1.26
C GLU A 80 11.43 5.49 0.95
N THR A 81 10.53 4.90 0.17
CA THR A 81 9.22 5.51 -0.11
C THR A 81 8.39 5.66 1.16
N LEU A 82 8.31 4.61 1.98
CA LEU A 82 7.54 4.65 3.23
C LEU A 82 8.14 5.65 4.23
N LYS A 83 9.47 5.79 4.29
CA LYS A 83 10.14 6.83 5.07
C LYS A 83 9.85 8.24 4.54
N THR A 84 9.92 8.42 3.22
CA THR A 84 9.58 9.70 2.56
C THR A 84 8.17 10.16 2.91
N LEU A 85 7.22 9.23 2.99
CA LEU A 85 5.83 9.47 3.39
C LEU A 85 5.63 9.51 4.92
N LYS A 86 6.70 9.35 5.71
CA LYS A 86 6.68 9.32 7.19
C LYS A 86 5.79 8.22 7.76
N ILE A 87 5.61 7.13 7.02
CA ILE A 87 4.91 5.93 7.45
C ILE A 87 5.84 5.05 8.30
N LEU A 88 7.13 5.02 7.95
CA LEU A 88 8.18 4.40 8.74
C LEU A 88 9.06 5.48 9.40
N PRO A 89 9.63 5.19 10.58
CA PRO A 89 10.65 6.04 11.18
C PRO A 89 11.93 6.07 10.33
N GLU A 90 12.72 7.13 10.49
CA GLU A 90 14.05 7.28 9.86
C GLU A 90 15.03 6.19 10.31
#